data_AF-A0A7W5VHT8-F1
#
_entry.id   AF-A0A7W5VHT8-F1
#
_cell.length_a   1.000
_cell.length_b   1.000
_cell.length_c   1.000
_cell.angle_alpha   90.00
_cell.angle_beta   90.00
_cell.angle_gamma   90.00
#
_symmetry.space_group_name_H-M   'P 1'
#
loop_
_entity.id
_entity.type
_entity.pdbx_description
1 polymer ?
#
loop_
_entity_poly.entity_id
_entity_poly.type
_entity_poly.pdbx_seq_one_letter_code
_entity_poly.pdbx_strand_id
1 'polypeptide(L)' 'MPSLAQMTGSLHIHNFYIGKLKAKQEQLFESDPELAQLLDNVAEVLSEHAVALTDEIAEMESDD' A
#
# COMPACT_ATOMS: atom_id res chain seq x y z
N MET A 1 13.43 10.03 -14.06
CA MET A 1 12.22 9.49 -13.38
C MET A 1 12.18 7.98 -13.58
N PRO A 2 11.59 7.21 -12.65
CA PRO A 2 11.23 5.82 -12.91
C PRO A 2 10.33 5.73 -14.15
N SER A 3 10.34 4.59 -14.85
CA SER A 3 9.42 4.34 -15.96
C SER A 3 8.02 4.01 -15.45
N LEU A 4 7.01 4.19 -16.29
CA LEU A 4 5.63 3.81 -16.00
C LEU A 4 5.54 2.35 -15.51
N ALA A 5 6.20 1.43 -16.21
CA ALA A 5 6.26 0.01 -15.81
C ALA A 5 6.88 -0.21 -14.41
N GLN A 6 7.90 0.58 -14.03
CA GLN A 6 8.49 0.51 -12.70
C GLN A 6 7.52 1.03 -11.63
N MET A 7 6.77 2.10 -11.92
CA MET A 7 5.77 2.68 -11.01
C MET A 7 4.57 1.74 -10.84
N THR A 8 4.02 1.20 -11.92
CA THR A 8 2.95 0.19 -11.87
C THR A 8 3.39 -1.05 -11.09
N GLY A 9 4.63 -1.51 -11.31
CA GLY A 9 5.22 -2.61 -10.54
C GLY A 9 5.34 -2.30 -9.05
N SER A 10 5.77 -1.09 -8.70
CA SER A 10 5.83 -0.61 -7.32
C SER A 10 4.44 -0.56 -6.68
N LEU A 11 3.44 -0.02 -7.38
CA LEU A 11 2.05 0.04 -6.91
C LEU A 11 1.47 -1.36 -6.61
N HIS A 12 1.77 -2.34 -7.48
CA HIS A 12 1.37 -3.73 -7.25
C HIS A 12 1.95 -4.28 -5.94
N ILE A 13 3.22 -3.99 -5.65
CA ILE A 13 3.89 -4.42 -4.42
C ILE A 13 3.28 -3.76 -3.18
N HIS A 14 2.97 -2.46 -3.24
CA HIS A 14 2.30 -1.76 -2.13
C HIS A 14 0.96 -2.42 -1.80
N ASN A 15 0.11 -2.63 -2.81
CA ASN A 15 -1.19 -3.28 -2.64
C ASN A 15 -1.07 -4.70 -2.06
N PHE A 16 -0.07 -5.47 -2.49
CA PHE A 16 0.21 -6.79 -1.94
C PHE A 16 0.55 -6.75 -0.45
N TYR A 17 1.42 -5.83 -0.02
CA TYR A 17 1.80 -5.71 1.39
C TYR A 17 0.68 -5.14 2.26
N ILE A 18 -0.08 -4.17 1.77
CA ILE A 18 -1.28 -3.66 2.45
C ILE A 18 -2.25 -4.81 2.73
N GLY A 19 -2.55 -5.64 1.72
CA GLY A 19 -3.41 -6.81 1.88
C GLY A 19 -2.89 -7.80 2.94
N LYS A 20 -1.58 -8.06 2.96
CA LYS A 20 -0.96 -8.92 3.98
C LYS A 20 -1.04 -8.36 5.39
N LEU A 21 -0.83 -7.05 5.55
CA LEU A 21 -0.90 -6.38 6.84
C LEU A 21 -2.31 -6.44 7.41
N LYS A 22 -3.33 -6.12 6.59
CA LYS A 22 -4.74 -6.22 6.99
C LYS A 22 -5.14 -7.65 7.38
N ALA A 23 -4.76 -8.64 6.58
CA ALA A 23 -5.03 -10.05 6.91
C ALA A 23 -4.37 -10.50 8.22
N LYS A 24 -3.18 -9.96 8.56
CA LYS A 24 -2.50 -10.25 9.82
C LYS A 24 -3.11 -9.49 10.99
N GLN A 25 -3.52 -8.24 10.78
CA GLN A 25 -4.22 -7.44 11.76
C GLN A 25 -5.53 -8.11 12.20
N GLU A 26 -6.33 -8.63 11.26
CA GLU A 26 -7.55 -9.41 11.58
C GLU A 26 -7.26 -10.67 12.41
N GLN A 27 -6.17 -11.39 12.09
CA GLN A 27 -5.76 -12.60 12.84
C GLN A 27 -5.33 -12.29 14.28
N LEU A 28 -4.79 -11.09 14.51
CA LEU A 28 -4.23 -10.69 15.80
C LEU A 28 -5.22 -9.91 16.67
N PHE A 29 -6.32 -9.42 16.11
CA PHE A 29 -7.23 -8.49 16.80
C PHE A 29 -7.66 -8.94 18.21
N GLU A 30 -7.93 -10.24 18.42
CA GLU A 30 -8.33 -10.78 19.71
C GLU A 30 -7.16 -11.23 20.61
N SER A 31 -5.99 -11.53 20.03
CA SER A 31 -4.86 -12.14 20.75
C SER A 31 -3.74 -11.15 21.10
N ASP A 32 -3.54 -10.13 20.27
CA ASP A 32 -2.56 -9.07 20.44
C ASP A 32 -3.09 -7.78 19.77
N PRO A 33 -3.99 -7.03 20.46
CA PRO A 33 -4.64 -5.85 19.91
C PRO A 33 -3.65 -4.69 19.68
N GLU A 34 -2.57 -4.62 20.44
CA GLU A 34 -1.54 -3.58 20.26
C GLU A 34 -0.76 -3.81 18.97
N LEU A 35 -0.33 -5.05 18.71
CA LEU A 35 0.28 -5.39 17.44
C LEU A 35 -0.71 -5.25 16.28
N ALA A 36 -1.97 -5.62 16.45
CA ALA A 36 -3.01 -5.43 15.44
C ALA A 36 -3.15 -3.93 15.06
N GLN A 37 -3.20 -3.03 16.03
CA GLN A 37 -3.26 -1.58 15.77
C GLN A 37 -1.99 -1.07 15.07
N LEU A 38 -0.80 -1.57 15.44
CA LEU A 38 0.43 -1.19 14.76
C LEU A 38 0.42 -1.60 13.29
N LEU A 39 -0.06 -2.81 12.98
CA LEU A 39 -0.18 -3.29 11.60
C LEU A 39 -1.18 -2.46 10.79
N ASP A 40 -2.28 -2.03 11.41
CA ASP A 40 -3.26 -1.14 10.79
C ASP A 40 -2.64 0.22 10.43
N ASN A 41 -1.94 0.84 11.37
CA ASN A 41 -1.25 2.13 11.14
C ASN A 41 -0.23 2.04 9.99
N VAL A 42 0.52 0.93 9.89
CA VAL A 42 1.48 0.73 8.79
C VAL A 42 0.75 0.53 7.46
N ALA A 43 -0.39 -0.18 7.46
CA ALA A 43 -1.20 -0.35 6.27
C ALA A 43 -1.80 0.98 5.79
N GLU A 44 -2.15 1.88 6.71
CA GLU A 44 -2.61 3.24 6.40
C GLU A 44 -1.52 4.06 5.69
N VAL A 45 -0.32 4.14 6.25
CA VAL A 45 0.82 4.86 5.63
C VAL A 45 1.15 4.31 4.24
N LEU A 46 1.16 2.98 4.08
CA LEU A 46 1.37 2.37 2.76
C LEU A 46 0.24 2.68 1.78
N SER A 47 -0.99 2.83 2.27
CA SER A 47 -2.15 3.19 1.44
C SER A 47 -2.03 4.63 0.94
N GLU A 48 -1.58 5.58 1.78
CA GLU A 48 -1.28 6.95 1.37
C GLU A 48 -0.22 6.99 0.25
N HIS A 49 0.85 6.21 0.40
CA HIS A 49 1.89 6.09 -0.62
C HIS A 49 1.35 5.48 -1.92
N ALA A 50 0.47 4.47 -1.82
CA ALA A 50 -0.15 3.84 -2.99
C ALA A 50 -1.07 4.81 -3.74
N VAL A 51 -1.80 5.67 -3.02
CA VAL A 51 -2.64 6.73 -3.61
C VAL A 51 -1.77 7.74 -4.35
N ALA A 52 -0.75 8.30 -3.68
CA ALA A 52 0.15 9.26 -4.33
C ALA A 52 0.81 8.68 -5.59
N LEU A 53 1.24 7.42 -5.54
CA LEU A 53 1.81 6.73 -6.70
C LEU A 53 0.78 6.49 -7.81
N THR A 54 -0.49 6.29 -7.47
CA THR A 54 -1.58 6.14 -8.45
C THR A 54 -1.82 7.47 -9.18
N ASP A 55 -1.81 8.58 -8.44
CA ASP A 55 -1.95 9.92 -9.01
C ASP A 55 -0.77 10.23 -9.96
N GLU A 56 0.47 9.94 -9.54
CA GLU A 56 1.66 10.11 -10.40
C GLU A 56 1.60 9.24 -11.67
N ILE A 57 1.10 8.00 -11.58
CA ILE A 57 0.90 7.13 -12.74
C ILE A 57 -0.13 7.74 -13.70
N ALA A 58 -1.25 8.23 -13.17
CA ALA A 58 -2.32 8.82 -13.98
C ALA A 58 -1.85 10.09 -14.70
N GLU A 59 -1.03 10.92 -14.05
CA GLU A 59 -0.40 12.08 -14.68
C GLU A 59 0.49 11.65 -15.86
N MET A 60 1.36 10.65 -15.66
CA MET A 60 2.25 10.16 -16.71
C MET A 60 1.51 9.48 -17.88
N GLU A 61 0.43 8.73 -17.61
CA GLU A 61 -0.40 8.11 -18.66
C GLU A 61 -1.20 9.16 -19.47
N SER A 62 -1.42 10.35 -18.91
CA SER A 62 -2.11 11.44 -19.62
C SER A 62 -1.20 12.25 -20.55
N ASP A 63 0.12 12.17 -20.33
CA ASP A 63 1.16 12.88 -21.07
C ASP A 63 1.77 12.04 -22.22
N ASP A 64 1.48 10.73 -22.30
CA ASP A 64 1.88 9.78 -23.35
C ASP A 64 0.81 9.66 -24.48
#